data_AF-A0A8J2LC52-F1
#
_entry.id   AF-A0A8J2LC52-F1
#
_cell.length_a   1.000
_cell.length_b   1.000
_cell.length_c   1.000
_cell.angle_alpha   90.00
_cell.angle_beta   90.00
_cell.angle_gamma   90.00
#
_symmetry.space_group_name_H-M   'P 1'
#
loop_
_entity.id
_entity.type
_entity.pdbx_description
1 polymer ?
#
loop_
_entity_poly.entity_id
_entity_poly.type
_entity_poly.pdbx_seq_one_letter_code
_entity_poly.pdbx_strand_id
1 'polypeptide(L)'
;MDTLLDIPGVCIDIYDKVQGVQNGQANVIPNYVLTKEDILEWEQKNGQIPPKALVLLRTGWSKRWPNTFDYLGIPEEHQNKTGVKGANLIDNEILKHMNFPGKRPNM
;
A
#
# COMPACT_ATOMS: atom_id res chain seq x y z
N MET A 1 12.05 16.17 -25.03
CA MET A 1 11.31 14.93 -24.70
C MET A 1 12.11 14.28 -23.56
N ASP A 2 12.17 14.95 -22.41
CA ASP A 2 13.28 14.80 -21.45
C ASP A 2 12.78 14.54 -20.02
N THR A 3 11.81 13.66 -19.86
CA THR A 3 11.27 13.29 -18.55
C THR A 3 11.08 11.79 -18.40
N LEU A 4 11.95 10.99 -19.00
CA LEU A 4 12.05 9.57 -18.63
C LEU A 4 13.14 9.43 -17.56
N LEU A 5 12.75 8.86 -16.42
CA LEU A 5 13.66 8.59 -15.32
C LEU A 5 14.46 7.32 -15.64
N ASP A 6 15.70 7.47 -16.09
CA ASP A 6 16.63 6.37 -16.34
C ASP A 6 17.43 6.05 -15.08
N ILE A 7 16.77 5.42 -14.10
CA ILE A 7 17.39 4.97 -12.84
C ILE A 7 16.99 3.52 -12.53
N PRO A 8 17.83 2.75 -11.80
CA PRO A 8 17.46 1.42 -11.34
C PRO A 8 16.21 1.47 -10.44
N GLY A 9 15.32 0.49 -10.57
CA GLY A 9 14.17 0.32 -9.67
C GLY A 9 14.32 -0.95 -8.84
N VAL A 10 14.06 -0.85 -7.53
CA VAL A 10 14.09 -1.97 -6.59
C VAL A 10 12.75 -2.06 -5.86
N CYS A 11 12.20 -3.26 -5.73
CA CYS A 11 10.99 -3.51 -4.94
C CYS A 11 11.35 -4.38 -3.72
N ILE A 12 11.24 -3.80 -2.52
CA ILE A 12 11.39 -4.52 -1.26
C ILE A 12 10.00 -5.02 -0.84
N ASP A 13 9.83 -6.34 -0.76
CA ASP A 13 8.58 -6.96 -0.35
C ASP A 13 8.60 -7.28 1.15
N ILE A 14 7.71 -6.64 1.90
CA ILE A 14 7.48 -6.89 3.33
C ILE A 14 6.05 -7.35 3.60
N TYR A 15 5.31 -7.81 2.57
CA TYR A 15 3.92 -8.22 2.68
C TYR A 15 3.70 -9.22 3.82
N ASP A 16 4.54 -10.26 3.91
CA ASP A 16 4.40 -11.29 4.95
C ASP A 16 4.64 -10.76 6.37
N LYS A 17 5.48 -9.72 6.51
CA LYS A 17 5.76 -9.06 7.78
C LYS A 17 4.61 -8.14 8.20
N VAL A 18 3.93 -7.52 7.24
CA VAL A 18 2.72 -6.69 7.46
C VAL A 18 1.48 -7.54 7.73
N GLN A 19 1.37 -8.72 7.10
CA GLN A 19 0.19 -9.58 7.08
C GLN A 19 0.34 -10.81 7.99
N GLY A 20 1.21 -10.72 9.00
CA GLY A 20 1.61 -11.85 9.84
C GLY A 20 0.43 -12.63 10.43
N VAL A 21 0.63 -13.91 10.71
CA VAL A 21 -0.36 -14.74 11.40
C VAL A 21 0.06 -14.87 12.86
N GLN A 22 -0.81 -14.46 13.79
CA GLN A 22 -0.61 -14.70 15.22
C GLN A 22 -1.63 -15.74 15.69
N ASN A 23 -1.18 -16.85 16.28
CA ASN A 23 -2.03 -17.93 16.79
C ASN A 23 -3.01 -18.53 15.74
N GLY A 24 -2.59 -18.64 14.48
CA GLY A 24 -3.44 -19.15 13.39
C GLY A 24 -4.48 -18.15 12.86
N GLN A 25 -4.47 -16.91 13.34
CA GLN A 25 -5.31 -15.82 12.86
C GLN A 25 -4.49 -14.78 12.10
N ALA A 26 -5.01 -14.33 10.95
CA ALA A 26 -4.40 -13.23 10.21
C ALA A 26 -4.42 -11.95 11.06
N ASN A 27 -3.23 -11.44 11.38
CA ASN A 27 -3.02 -10.23 12.15
C ASN A 27 -2.29 -9.21 11.27
N VAL A 28 -3.04 -8.22 10.76
CA VAL A 28 -2.40 -7.13 10.01
C VAL A 28 -1.78 -6.17 11.02
N ILE A 29 -0.46 -6.02 11.00
CA ILE A 29 0.25 -5.03 11.81
C ILE A 29 0.11 -3.67 11.10
N PRO A 30 -0.81 -2.78 11.53
CA PRO A 30 -1.17 -1.60 10.75
C PRO A 30 -0.03 -0.58 10.67
N ASN A 31 0.86 -0.61 11.66
CA ASN A 31 1.96 0.33 11.84
C ASN A 31 3.32 -0.38 11.74
N TYR A 32 3.43 -1.41 10.88
CA TYR A 32 4.73 -2.03 10.66
C TYR A 32 5.69 -1.01 10.05
N VAL A 33 6.82 -0.79 10.73
CA VAL A 33 7.86 0.14 10.29
C VAL A 33 8.95 -0.69 9.62
N LEU A 34 9.34 -0.32 8.39
CA LEU A 34 10.49 -0.92 7.72
C LEU A 34 11.74 -0.71 8.58
N THR A 35 12.39 -1.80 8.93
CA THR A 35 13.61 -1.80 9.73
C THR A 35 14.85 -1.89 8.85
N LYS A 36 16.02 -1.57 9.42
CA LYS A 36 17.30 -1.74 8.74
C LYS A 36 17.54 -3.22 8.42
N GLU A 37 17.15 -4.09 9.33
CA GLU A 37 17.29 -5.54 9.24
C GLU A 37 16.51 -6.09 8.03
N ASP A 38 15.30 -5.57 7.77
CA ASP A 38 14.53 -5.95 6.59
C ASP A 38 15.25 -5.64 5.27
N ILE A 39 15.94 -4.49 5.22
CA ILE A 39 16.72 -4.06 4.06
C ILE A 39 17.94 -4.99 3.88
N LEU A 40 18.68 -5.26 4.95
CA LEU A 40 19.85 -6.12 4.92
C LEU A 40 19.49 -7.56 4.52
N GLU A 41 18.38 -8.10 5.04
CA GLU A 41 17.87 -9.41 4.64
C GLU A 41 17.48 -9.46 3.16
N TRP A 42 16.90 -8.38 2.64
CA TRP A 42 16.57 -8.28 1.23
C TRP A 42 17.83 -8.21 0.36
N GLU A 43 18.83 -7.40 0.75
CA GLU A 43 20.10 -7.27 0.03
C GLU A 43 20.91 -8.57 0.03
N GLN A 44 20.87 -9.32 1.13
CA GLN A 44 21.53 -10.63 1.21
C GLN A 44 20.97 -11.61 0.18
N LYS A 45 19.67 -11.52 -0.13
CA LYS A 45 18.98 -12.42 -1.06
C LYS A 45 19.03 -11.95 -2.51
N ASN A 46 19.02 -10.64 -2.75
CA ASN A 46 18.85 -10.05 -4.09
C ASN A 46 20.06 -9.27 -4.60
N GLY A 47 21.09 -9.10 -3.77
CA GLY A 47 22.24 -8.22 -4.03
C GLY A 47 22.04 -6.82 -3.43
N GLN A 48 23.14 -6.07 -3.33
CA GLN A 48 23.11 -4.69 -2.81
C GLN A 48 22.20 -3.79 -3.66
N ILE A 49 21.47 -2.89 -3.00
CA ILE A 49 20.66 -1.88 -3.67
C ILE A 49 21.60 -0.93 -4.43
N PRO A 50 21.42 -0.77 -5.75
CA PRO A 50 22.27 0.13 -6.52
C PRO A 50 22.15 1.59 -6.02
N PRO A 51 23.25 2.37 -6.07
CA PRO A 51 23.18 3.80 -5.81
C PRO A 51 22.14 4.48 -6.70
N LYS A 52 21.39 5.43 -6.14
CA LYS A 52 20.34 6.20 -6.83
C LYS A 52 19.12 5.38 -7.30
N ALA A 53 18.96 4.15 -6.82
CA ALA A 53 17.79 3.36 -7.16
C ALA A 53 16.49 3.98 -6.60
N LEU A 54 15.42 3.93 -7.39
CA LEU A 54 14.06 4.10 -6.90
C LEU A 54 13.67 2.87 -6.09
N VAL A 55 13.40 3.05 -4.79
CA VAL A 55 12.96 1.96 -3.91
C VAL A 55 11.46 2.01 -3.72
N LEU A 56 10.78 0.96 -4.14
CA LEU A 56 9.36 0.71 -3.93
C LEU A 56 9.20 -0.27 -2.78
N LEU A 57 8.27 0.00 -1.87
CA LEU A 57 7.96 -0.87 -0.73
C LEU A 57 6.61 -1.56 -0.95
N ARG A 58 6.61 -2.89 -1.05
CA ARG A 58 5.39 -3.68 -1.17
C ARG A 58 4.91 -4.14 0.21
N THR A 59 3.84 -3.52 0.69
CA THR A 59 3.18 -3.80 1.97
C THR A 59 1.85 -4.56 1.83
N GLY A 60 1.28 -4.58 0.62
CA GLY A 60 -0.07 -5.08 0.36
C GLY A 60 -1.20 -4.10 0.70
N TRP A 61 -0.87 -2.87 1.13
CA TRP A 61 -1.86 -1.86 1.55
C TRP A 61 -2.85 -1.47 0.43
N SER A 62 -2.45 -1.62 -0.83
CA SER A 62 -3.31 -1.36 -2.00
C SER A 62 -4.59 -2.20 -2.03
N LYS A 63 -4.62 -3.35 -1.35
CA LYS A 63 -5.85 -4.17 -1.22
C LYS A 63 -6.98 -3.45 -0.48
N ARG A 64 -6.66 -2.44 0.33
CA ARG A 64 -7.62 -1.62 1.09
C ARG A 64 -8.27 -0.52 0.25
N TRP A 65 -7.76 -0.25 -0.96
CA TRP A 65 -8.23 0.80 -1.86
C TRP A 65 -9.75 0.88 -2.07
N PRO A 66 -10.51 -0.24 -2.16
CA PRO A 66 -11.96 -0.18 -2.33
C PRO A 66 -12.73 0.50 -1.18
N ASN A 67 -12.13 0.58 0.02
CA ASN A 67 -12.73 1.23 1.18
C ASN A 67 -11.81 2.36 1.67
N THR A 68 -12.31 3.60 1.57
CA THR A 68 -11.56 4.80 1.96
C THR A 68 -11.13 4.77 3.43
N PHE A 69 -11.98 4.31 4.34
CA PHE A 69 -11.63 4.27 5.77
C PHE A 69 -10.54 3.24 6.06
N ASP A 70 -10.63 2.06 5.42
CA ASP A 70 -9.61 1.02 5.56
C ASP A 70 -8.27 1.49 4.97
N TYR A 71 -8.29 2.11 3.79
CA TYR A 71 -7.09 2.61 3.13
C TYR A 71 -6.41 3.73 3.91
N LEU A 72 -7.19 4.62 4.53
CA LEU A 72 -6.67 5.71 5.35
C LEU A 72 -6.34 5.28 6.79
N GLY A 73 -6.67 4.04 7.18
CA GLY A 73 -6.45 3.55 8.54
C GLY A 73 -7.32 4.24 9.60
N ILE A 74 -8.52 4.71 9.23
CA ILE A 74 -9.44 5.41 10.13
C ILE A 74 -10.22 4.38 10.96
N PRO A 75 -10.05 4.35 12.31
CA PRO A 75 -10.77 3.43 13.16
C PRO A 75 -12.28 3.68 13.12
N GLU A 76 -13.09 2.63 13.29
CA GLU A 76 -14.56 2.68 13.20
C GLU A 76 -15.17 3.74 14.13
N GLU A 77 -14.64 3.89 15.35
CA GLU A 77 -15.08 4.90 16.32
C GLU A 77 -14.95 6.35 15.84
N HIS A 78 -14.08 6.59 14.85
CA HIS A 78 -13.83 7.89 14.23
C HIS A 78 -14.54 8.07 12.89
N GLN A 79 -15.06 7.01 12.27
CA GLN A 79 -15.79 7.11 10.99
C GLN A 79 -17.05 7.96 11.15
N ASN A 80 -17.75 7.85 12.27
CA ASN A 80 -18.97 8.62 12.56
C ASN A 80 -18.70 10.07 13.02
N LYS A 81 -17.45 10.40 13.38
CA LYS A 81 -17.04 11.72 13.92
C LYS A 81 -16.36 12.62 12.90
N THR A 82 -15.86 12.06 11.81
CA THR A 82 -15.07 12.79 10.81
C THR A 82 -15.93 13.68 9.90
N GLY A 83 -17.27 13.62 9.97
CA GLY A 83 -18.14 14.26 8.98
C GLY A 83 -17.98 13.69 7.56
N VAL A 84 -17.06 12.74 7.39
CA VAL A 84 -16.84 11.98 6.18
C VAL A 84 -17.95 10.93 6.13
N LYS A 85 -19.11 11.31 5.57
CA LYS A 85 -19.97 10.28 4.98
C LYS A 85 -19.11 9.59 3.93
N GLY A 86 -18.92 8.28 4.10
CA GLY A 86 -18.06 7.46 3.25
C GLY A 86 -18.20 7.82 1.77
N ALA A 87 -17.05 7.93 1.11
CA ALA A 87 -16.91 8.02 -0.36
C ALA A 87 -17.22 9.37 -1.05
N ASN A 88 -16.75 10.52 -0.54
CA ASN A 88 -16.74 11.77 -1.34
C ASN A 88 -15.45 12.62 -1.21
N LEU A 89 -14.31 12.06 -0.83
CA LEU A 89 -13.02 12.78 -0.83
C LEU A 89 -12.13 12.50 -2.06
N ILE A 90 -12.72 11.86 -3.06
CA ILE A 90 -12.21 11.84 -4.42
C ILE A 90 -13.43 12.27 -5.22
N ASP A 91 -13.35 13.38 -5.96
CA ASP A 91 -14.44 13.75 -6.86
C ASP A 91 -14.84 12.50 -7.64
N ASN A 92 -16.11 12.12 -7.57
CA ASN A 92 -16.62 10.96 -8.27
C ASN A 92 -16.33 11.06 -9.79
N GLU A 93 -16.07 12.27 -10.31
CA GLU A 93 -15.57 12.52 -11.65
C GLU A 93 -14.16 11.94 -11.90
N ILE A 94 -13.22 12.08 -10.97
CA ILE A 94 -11.86 11.50 -11.10
C ILE A 94 -11.93 9.96 -11.06
N LEU A 95 -12.84 9.39 -10.26
CA LEU A 95 -13.06 7.94 -10.17
C LEU A 95 -13.82 7.34 -11.36
N LYS A 96 -14.56 8.15 -12.14
CA LYS A 96 -15.26 7.72 -13.37
C LYS A 96 -14.30 7.58 -14.55
N HIS A 97 -13.25 8.39 -14.61
CA HIS A 97 -12.29 8.39 -15.70
C HIS A 97 -11.10 7.44 -15.49
N MET A 98 -10.91 6.91 -14.27
CA MET A 98 -9.93 5.86 -14.01
C MET A 98 -10.53 4.47 -14.29
N ASN A 99 -10.03 3.81 -15.33
CA ASN A 99 -10.38 2.43 -15.64
C ASN A 99 -9.65 1.48 -14.69
N PHE A 100 -10.34 1.01 -13.65
CA PHE A 100 -9.77 0.13 -12.63
C PHE A 100 -10.00 -1.36 -12.97
N PRO A 101 -8.95 -2.16 -13.21
CA PRO A 101 -9.11 -3.60 -13.29
C PRO A 101 -9.60 -4.13 -11.93
N GLY A 102 -10.84 -4.64 -11.88
CA GLY A 102 -11.44 -5.23 -10.67
C GLY A 102 -12.65 -4.50 -10.09
N LYS A 103 -13.08 -3.36 -10.66
CA LYS A 103 -14.43 -2.85 -10.38
C LYS A 103 -15.42 -3.86 -10.94
N ARG A 104 -16.08 -4.65 -10.07
CA ARG A 104 -17.22 -5.46 -10.50
C ARG A 104 -18.25 -4.48 -11.09
N PRO A 105 -18.71 -4.68 -12.34
CA PRO A 105 -19.78 -3.87 -12.88
C PRO A 105 -20.98 -3.98 -11.94
N ASN A 106 -21.62 -2.86 -11.66
CA ASN A 106 -22.82 -2.81 -10.84
C ASN A 106 -23.86 -3.78 -11.42
N MET A 107 -24.34 -4.70 -10.59
CA MET A 107 -25.49 -5.57 -10.90
C MET A 107 -26.78 -4.83 -10.57
#